data_AF-A0A958H4U7-F1
#
_entry.id   AF-A0A958H4U7-F1
#
_cell.length_a   1.000
_cell.length_b   1.000
_cell.length_c   1.000
_cell.angle_alpha   90.00
_cell.angle_beta   90.00
_cell.angle_gamma   90.00
#
_symmetry.space_group_name_H-M   'P 1'
#
loop_
_entity.id
_entity.type
_entity.pdbx_description
1 polymer ?
#
loop_
_entity_poly.entity_id
_entity_poly.type
_entity_poly.pdbx_seq_one_letter_code
_entity_poly.pdbx_strand_id
1 'polypeptide(L)'
;MHIDAPHPNCAYMWLNHSLDPKLQGDLAAWFGSVPSVPSACEGNELLGESGCQTNGIDNFDQISFWKTPTADCFGAGGECVPYHEWVTNYVAVIGGR
;
A
#
# COMPACT_ATOMS: atom_id res chain seq x y z
N MET A 1 12.07 4.82 7.04
CA MET A 1 13.53 4.81 6.75
C MET A 1 14.16 3.73 7.63
N HIS A 2 15.00 2.85 7.08
CA HIS A 2 15.73 1.88 7.89
C HIS A 2 16.73 2.59 8.80
N ILE A 3 16.96 2.08 10.01
CA ILE A 3 17.84 2.73 11.01
C ILE A 3 19.29 2.85 10.52
N ASP A 4 19.74 1.88 9.72
CA ASP A 4 21.09 1.83 9.14
C ASP A 4 21.15 2.26 7.66
N ALA A 5 20.24 3.12 7.19
CA ALA A 5 20.23 3.54 5.79
C ALA A 5 21.53 4.31 5.43
N PRO A 6 22.30 3.90 4.39
CA PRO A 6 23.59 4.51 4.08
C PRO A 6 23.47 5.93 3.48
N HIS A 7 22.28 6.30 2.98
CA HIS A 7 22.02 7.56 2.30
C HIS A 7 20.71 8.22 2.79
N PRO A 8 20.62 8.62 4.08
CA PRO A 8 19.37 9.12 4.65
C PRO A 8 18.90 10.43 4.01
N ASN A 9 19.82 11.30 3.59
CA ASN A 9 19.47 12.55 2.91
C ASN A 9 18.86 12.30 1.52
N CYS A 10 19.46 11.40 0.73
CA CYS A 10 18.87 11.00 -0.56
C CYS A 10 17.50 10.35 -0.36
N ALA A 11 17.34 9.52 0.68
CA ALA A 11 16.05 8.93 1.02
C ALA A 11 14.99 9.98 1.34
N TYR A 12 15.32 11.02 2.12
CA TYR A 12 14.39 12.13 2.37
C TYR A 12 14.07 12.95 1.13
N MET A 13 15.06 13.22 0.27
CA MET A 13 14.82 13.89 -1.02
C MET A 13 13.86 13.07 -1.88
N TRP A 14 14.02 11.75 -1.91
CA TRP A 14 13.11 10.85 -2.61
C TRP A 14 11.71 10.84 -1.98
N LEU A 15 11.59 10.76 -0.65
CA LEU A 15 10.29 10.83 0.02
C LEU A 15 9.57 12.15 -0.29
N ASN A 16 10.29 13.27 -0.29
CA ASN A 16 9.73 14.56 -0.68
C ASN A 16 9.28 14.56 -2.15
N HIS A 17 10.12 14.08 -3.07
CA HIS A 17 9.75 13.94 -4.48
C HIS A 17 8.54 13.01 -4.66
N SER A 18 8.46 11.93 -3.88
CA SER A 18 7.36 10.96 -3.93
C SER A 18 6.00 11.55 -3.58
N LEU A 19 5.95 12.72 -2.91
CA LEU A 19 4.72 13.43 -2.57
C LEU A 19 4.38 14.54 -3.58
N ASP A 20 5.19 14.74 -4.62
CA ASP A 20 4.89 15.67 -5.70
C ASP A 20 3.57 15.28 -6.39
N PRO A 21 2.61 16.23 -6.56
CA PRO A 21 1.30 15.91 -7.13
C PRO A 21 1.36 15.34 -8.56
N LYS A 22 2.30 15.81 -9.39
CA LYS A 22 2.46 15.27 -10.73
C LYS A 22 2.91 13.82 -10.67
N LEU A 23 3.95 13.53 -9.87
CA LEU A 23 4.43 12.16 -9.72
C LEU A 23 3.35 11.22 -9.14
N GLN A 24 2.63 11.66 -8.11
CA GLN A 24 1.56 10.87 -7.48
C GLN A 24 0.46 10.51 -8.48
N GLY A 25 0.01 11.48 -9.30
CA GLY A 25 -0.99 11.24 -10.32
C GLY A 25 -0.49 10.34 -11.45
N ASP A 26 0.72 10.57 -11.95
CA ASP A 26 1.32 9.75 -13.00
C ASP A 26 1.50 8.29 -12.55
N LEU A 27 1.92 8.09 -11.29
CA LEU A 27 2.10 6.75 -10.71
C LEU A 27 0.76 6.04 -10.51
N ALA A 28 -0.26 6.76 -10.02
CA ALA A 28 -1.61 6.24 -9.87
C ALA A 28 -2.20 5.81 -11.22
N ALA A 29 -1.98 6.60 -12.27
CA ALA A 29 -2.40 6.29 -13.63
C ALA A 29 -1.71 5.03 -14.17
N TRP A 30 -0.40 4.91 -13.94
CA TRP A 30 0.39 3.79 -14.41
C TRP A 30 0.06 2.47 -13.70
N PHE A 31 -0.04 2.48 -12.38
CA PHE A 31 -0.26 1.26 -11.59
C PHE A 31 -1.75 0.89 -11.45
N GLY A 32 -2.66 1.86 -11.61
CA GLY A 32 -4.08 1.70 -11.29
C GLY A 32 -4.38 1.81 -9.79
N SER A 33 -3.52 2.46 -9.01
CA SER A 33 -3.74 2.77 -7.59
C SER A 33 -4.37 4.14 -7.39
N VAL A 34 -4.70 4.48 -6.14
CA VAL A 34 -5.13 5.82 -5.73
C VAL A 34 -3.91 6.57 -5.15
N PRO A 35 -3.68 7.85 -5.52
CA PRO A 35 -2.58 8.62 -4.97
C PRO A 35 -2.76 8.87 -3.47
N SER A 36 -1.67 8.81 -2.70
CA SER A 36 -1.69 9.12 -1.26
C SER A 36 -1.75 10.62 -0.97
N VAL A 37 -1.55 11.46 -1.99
CA VAL A 37 -1.75 12.91 -1.97
C VAL A 37 -3.03 13.21 -2.77
N PRO A 38 -4.20 13.38 -2.12
CA PRO A 38 -5.49 13.43 -2.83
C PRO A 38 -5.61 14.57 -3.85
N SER A 39 -4.89 15.67 -3.66
CA SER A 39 -4.87 16.78 -4.63
C SER A 39 -4.27 16.37 -5.99
N ALA A 40 -3.54 15.26 -6.07
CA ALA A 40 -3.03 14.69 -7.32
C ALA A 40 -4.11 14.04 -8.20
N CYS A 41 -5.33 13.86 -7.68
CA CYS A 41 -6.48 13.39 -8.46
C CYS A 41 -6.95 14.41 -9.49
N GLU A 42 -6.62 15.69 -9.30
CA GLU A 42 -7.03 16.78 -10.18
C GLU A 42 -5.85 17.22 -11.05
N GLY A 43 -6.14 17.57 -12.31
CA GLY A 43 -5.15 18.19 -13.20
C GLY A 43 -3.98 17.32 -13.64
N ASN A 44 -4.02 15.99 -13.39
CA ASN A 44 -3.05 15.05 -13.92
C ASN A 44 -3.54 14.46 -15.26
N GLU A 45 -2.78 14.70 -16.34
CA GLU A 45 -3.15 14.31 -17.71
C GLU A 45 -3.23 12.79 -17.91
N LEU A 46 -2.33 12.02 -17.29
CA LEU A 46 -2.30 10.56 -17.44
C LEU A 46 -3.42 9.89 -16.65
N LEU A 47 -3.70 10.40 -15.45
CA LEU A 47 -4.76 9.88 -14.60
C LEU A 47 -6.15 10.26 -15.13
N GLY A 48 -6.28 11.46 -15.69
CA GLY A 48 -7.54 12.01 -16.18
C GLY A 48 -8.50 12.39 -15.05
N GLU A 49 -9.56 13.12 -15.41
CA GLU A 49 -10.51 13.69 -14.43
C GLU A 49 -11.25 12.62 -13.60
N SER A 50 -11.54 11.47 -14.20
CA SER A 50 -12.23 10.36 -13.51
C SER A 50 -11.27 9.29 -12.97
N GLY A 51 -9.95 9.46 -13.11
CA GLY A 51 -8.98 8.39 -12.82
C GLY A 51 -9.02 7.89 -11.39
N CYS A 52 -9.05 8.78 -10.41
CA CYS A 52 -9.16 8.39 -9.00
C CYS A 52 -10.47 7.67 -8.68
N GLN A 53 -11.58 8.06 -9.30
CA GLN A 53 -12.86 7.38 -9.12
C GLN A 53 -12.82 5.98 -9.72
N THR A 54 -12.31 5.83 -10.94
CA THR A 54 -12.10 4.53 -11.60
C THR A 54 -11.20 3.62 -10.76
N ASN A 55 -10.14 4.16 -10.15
CA ASN A 55 -9.22 3.41 -9.29
C ASN A 55 -9.76 3.14 -7.88
N GLY A 56 -10.97 3.63 -7.55
CA GLY A 56 -11.69 3.27 -6.35
C GLY A 56 -11.38 4.12 -5.11
N ILE A 57 -11.12 5.42 -5.27
CA ILE A 57 -10.90 6.34 -4.13
C ILE A 57 -12.04 6.30 -3.09
N ASP A 58 -13.28 6.07 -3.52
CA ASP A 58 -14.46 5.96 -2.64
C ASP A 58 -14.58 4.61 -1.91
N ASN A 59 -13.71 3.65 -2.22
CA ASN A 59 -13.76 2.30 -1.66
C ASN A 59 -12.80 2.10 -0.49
N PHE A 60 -12.10 3.14 -0.03
CA PHE A 60 -11.04 3.02 0.98
C PHE A 60 -11.49 2.25 2.23
N ASP A 61 -12.67 2.56 2.77
CA ASP A 61 -13.22 1.93 3.97
C ASP A 61 -13.69 0.48 3.75
N GLN A 62 -13.82 0.05 2.50
CA GLN A 62 -14.16 -1.33 2.15
C GLN A 62 -12.92 -2.23 2.07
N ILE A 63 -11.71 -1.64 2.09
CA ILE A 63 -10.45 -2.38 1.93
C ILE A 63 -10.00 -2.94 3.29
N SER A 64 -9.89 -4.26 3.37
CA SER A 64 -9.14 -4.92 4.45
C SER A 64 -7.64 -4.87 4.15
N PHE A 65 -6.98 -3.78 4.52
CA PHE A 65 -5.55 -3.59 4.28
C PHE A 65 -4.71 -4.73 4.88
N TRP A 66 -3.70 -5.16 4.13
CA TRP A 66 -2.80 -6.22 4.57
C TRP A 66 -2.08 -5.81 5.86
N LYS A 67 -2.09 -6.72 6.82
CA LYS A 67 -1.39 -6.62 8.11
C LYS A 67 -0.84 -7.99 8.45
N THR A 68 0.30 -8.04 9.14
CA THR A 68 0.88 -9.30 9.59
C THR A 68 0.00 -9.93 10.66
N PRO A 69 -0.56 -11.14 10.48
CA PRO A 69 -1.31 -11.84 11.52
C PRO A 69 -0.44 -12.12 12.75
N THR A 70 -0.93 -11.72 13.92
CA THR A 70 -0.31 -11.97 15.23
C THR A 70 -1.14 -12.97 16.03
N ALA A 71 -0.47 -13.72 16.92
CA ALA A 71 -1.15 -14.74 17.73
C ALA A 71 -2.16 -14.17 18.72
N ASP A 72 -1.97 -12.92 19.15
CA ASP A 72 -2.79 -12.21 20.13
C ASP A 72 -4.00 -11.48 19.52
N CYS A 73 -4.33 -11.75 18.26
CA CYS A 73 -5.43 -11.11 17.54
C CYS A 73 -5.37 -9.58 17.59
N PHE A 74 -4.17 -8.98 17.46
CA PHE A 74 -3.95 -7.54 17.57
C PHE A 74 -4.39 -6.96 18.93
N GLY A 75 -4.27 -7.74 20.00
CA GLY A 75 -4.66 -7.33 21.35
C GLY A 75 -6.17 -7.33 21.62
N ALA A 76 -6.99 -7.84 20.69
CA ALA A 76 -8.45 -7.91 20.84
C ALA A 76 -8.91 -9.05 21.78
N GLY A 77 -7.98 -9.90 22.24
CA GLY A 77 -8.26 -11.10 23.03
C GLY A 77 -8.59 -12.31 22.14
N GLY A 78 -8.33 -13.51 22.67
CA GLY A 78 -8.43 -14.77 21.92
C GLY A 78 -7.09 -15.25 21.36
N GLU A 79 -7.14 -16.32 20.55
CA GLU A 79 -5.99 -16.93 19.90
C GLU A 79 -6.21 -16.89 18.38
N CYS A 80 -5.27 -16.27 17.66
CA CYS A 80 -5.28 -16.16 16.21
C CYS A 80 -4.12 -16.95 15.60
N VAL A 81 -4.32 -17.44 14.38
CA VAL A 81 -3.24 -18.13 13.64
C VAL A 81 -2.16 -17.12 13.24
N PRO A 82 -0.90 -17.26 13.71
CA PRO A 82 0.17 -16.32 13.44
C PRO A 82 0.71 -16.44 12.00
N TYR A 83 1.38 -15.39 11.52
CA TYR A 83 1.86 -15.33 10.13
C TYR A 83 2.74 -16.50 9.68
N HIS A 84 3.57 -17.08 10.56
CA HIS A 84 4.44 -18.19 10.17
C HIS A 84 3.62 -19.44 9.76
N GLU A 85 2.50 -19.70 10.42
CA GLU A 85 1.58 -20.79 10.04
C GLU A 85 0.86 -20.47 8.73
N TRP A 86 0.50 -19.21 8.49
CA TRP A 86 -0.05 -18.80 7.18
C TRP A 86 0.93 -19.11 6.06
N VAL A 87 2.22 -18.78 6.23
CA VAL A 87 3.26 -19.07 5.24
C VAL A 87 3.39 -20.58 5.01
N THR A 88 3.52 -21.37 6.08
CA THR A 88 3.63 -22.84 5.98
C THR A 88 2.43 -23.44 5.25
N ASN A 89 1.21 -23.06 5.64
CA ASN A 89 0.00 -23.62 5.07
C ASN A 89 -0.22 -23.15 3.63
N TYR A 90 0.08 -21.89 3.31
CA TYR A 90 -0.04 -21.38 1.95
C TYR A 90 0.95 -22.05 0.98
N VAL A 91 2.17 -22.33 1.44
CA VAL A 91 3.16 -23.12 0.68
C VAL A 91 2.66 -24.55 0.46
N ALA A 92 2.03 -25.18 1.45
CA ALA A 92 1.43 -26.50 1.31
C ALA A 92 0.32 -26.52 0.25
N VAL A 93 -0.59 -25.52 0.28
CA VAL A 93 -1.66 -25.34 -0.70
C VAL A 93 -1.11 -25.19 -2.12
N ILE A 94 -0.11 -24.32 -2.32
CA ILE A 94 0.55 -24.15 -3.63
C ILE A 94 1.22 -25.46 -4.08
N GLY A 95 1.78 -26.23 -3.15
CA GLY A 95 2.40 -27.53 -3.40
C GLY A 95 1.43 -28.69 -3.64
N GLY A 96 0.11 -28.45 -3.61
CA GLY A 96 -0.91 -29.46 -3.85
C GLY A 96 -1.12 -30.43 -2.67
N ARG A 97 -0.89 -29.96 -1.44
CA ARG A 97 -1.15 -30.69 -0.20
C ARG A 97 -2.21 -30.01 0.65
#